data_AF-A0A4Q0I6J2-F1
#
_entry.id   AF-A0A4Q0I6J2-F1
#
_cell.length_a   1.000
_cell.length_b   1.000
_cell.length_c   1.000
_cell.angle_alpha   90.00
_cell.angle_beta   90.00
_cell.angle_gamma   90.00
#
_symmetry.space_group_name_H-M   'P 1'
#
loop_
_entity.id
_entity.type
_entity.pdbx_description
1 polymer ?
#
loop_
_entity_poly.entity_id
_entity_poly.type
_entity_poly.pdbx_seq_one_letter_code
_entity_poly.pdbx_strand_id
1 'polypeptide(L)'
;MKKMLKNQKGFSLVELLIVIAIMGVLAAVAFSMFAGVLGNSKRRADERTADQIAKAITAYMVDTGDIDLSEIRDDGSDEVESVIEGLQEEIWLDSTGEKATEGAEGAKKYGPYLTPKDGSDPSYEAYAPQWDKHKGYYIKYFKDLMKADVEPVEEGGSLEVKVEEGT
;
A
#
# COMPACT_ATOMS: atom_id res chain seq x y z
N MET A 1 -26.26 -53.87 45.01
CA MET A 1 -25.87 -52.75 44.13
C MET A 1 -24.35 -52.72 44.02
N LYS A 2 -23.78 -52.98 42.84
CA LYS A 2 -22.32 -53.10 42.64
C LYS A 2 -21.78 -51.73 42.26
N LYS A 3 -21.06 -51.06 43.18
CA LYS A 3 -20.42 -49.76 42.91
C LYS A 3 -19.25 -49.97 41.94
N MET A 4 -19.38 -49.48 40.71
CA MET A 4 -18.28 -49.38 39.75
C MET A 4 -17.33 -48.26 40.20
N LEU A 5 -16.15 -48.61 40.72
CA LEU A 5 -15.06 -47.67 40.95
C LEU A 5 -14.51 -47.27 39.56
N LYS A 6 -14.78 -46.04 39.13
CA LYS A 6 -14.22 -45.48 37.89
C LYS A 6 -12.71 -45.32 38.07
N ASN A 7 -11.93 -46.02 37.23
CA ASN A 7 -10.48 -45.96 37.22
C ASN A 7 -10.05 -44.64 36.56
N GLN A 8 -9.77 -43.61 37.38
CA GLN A 8 -9.21 -42.34 36.92
C GLN A 8 -7.70 -42.55 36.66
N LYS A 9 -7.35 -43.03 35.46
CA LYS A 9 -5.95 -43.03 35.02
C LYS A 9 -5.54 -41.57 34.81
N GLY A 10 -4.84 -41.00 35.78
CA GLY A 10 -4.24 -39.67 35.65
C GLY A 10 -3.11 -39.67 34.61
N PHE A 11 -2.96 -38.54 33.91
CA PHE A 11 -1.91 -38.33 32.93
C PHE A 11 -0.53 -38.36 33.60
N SER A 12 0.46 -38.99 32.98
CA SER A 12 1.84 -39.01 33.51
C SER A 12 2.53 -37.67 33.24
N LEU A 13 3.30 -37.16 34.21
CA LEU A 13 4.17 -36.00 34.00
C LEU A 13 5.16 -36.22 32.85
N VAL A 14 5.59 -37.46 32.65
CA VAL A 14 6.50 -37.85 31.56
C VAL A 14 5.81 -37.71 30.20
N GLU A 15 4.52 -38.07 30.11
CA GLU A 15 3.76 -37.92 28.87
C GLU A 15 3.64 -36.43 28.49
N LEU A 16 3.39 -35.56 29.47
CA LEU A 16 3.31 -34.12 29.23
C LEU A 16 4.67 -33.54 28.80
N LEU A 17 5.78 -34.01 29.40
CA LEU A 17 7.14 -33.60 29.05
C LEU A 17 7.50 -33.93 27.60
N ILE A 18 7.13 -35.11 27.11
CA ILE A 18 7.39 -35.51 25.73
C ILE A 18 6.59 -34.63 24.76
N VAL A 19 5.35 -34.29 25.10
CA VAL A 19 4.50 -33.42 24.25
C VAL A 19 5.11 -32.03 24.11
N ILE A 20 5.50 -31.38 25.22
CA ILE A 20 6.11 -30.05 25.14
C ILE A 20 7.46 -30.07 24.40
N ALA A 21 8.22 -31.17 24.52
CA ALA A 21 9.47 -31.34 23.78
C ALA A 21 9.23 -31.42 22.26
N ILE A 22 8.25 -32.21 21.83
CA ILE A 22 7.87 -32.31 20.40
C ILE A 22 7.31 -30.96 19.91
N MET A 23 6.44 -30.31 20.68
CA MET A 23 5.91 -28.98 20.33
C MET A 23 7.03 -27.94 20.20
N GLY A 24 8.08 -28.00 21.03
CA GLY A 24 9.25 -27.13 20.93
C GLY A 24 10.01 -27.31 19.62
N VAL A 25 10.24 -28.55 19.19
CA VAL A 25 10.91 -28.84 17.90
C VAL A 25 10.07 -28.36 16.71
N LEU A 26 8.76 -28.62 16.74
CA LEU A 26 7.84 -28.17 15.69
C LEU A 26 7.77 -26.63 15.61
N ALA A 27 7.73 -25.95 16.76
CA ALA A 27 7.71 -24.49 16.82
C ALA A 27 8.98 -23.87 16.22
N ALA A 28 10.16 -24.46 16.47
CA ALA A 28 11.42 -23.96 15.93
C ALA A 28 11.46 -24.01 14.39
N VAL A 29 11.06 -25.14 13.79
CA VAL A 29 10.98 -25.28 12.33
C VAL A 29 9.93 -24.33 11.74
N ALA A 30 8.74 -24.30 12.34
CA ALA A 30 7.65 -23.43 11.89
C ALA A 30 8.07 -21.95 11.88
N PHE A 31 8.71 -21.46 12.94
CA PHE A 31 9.14 -20.06 13.04
C PHE A 31 10.06 -19.64 11.88
N SER A 32 11.04 -20.48 11.55
CA SER A 32 11.97 -20.21 10.44
C SER A 32 11.28 -20.09 9.08
N MET A 33 10.26 -20.93 8.83
CA MET A 33 9.47 -20.89 7.61
C MET A 33 8.58 -19.65 7.55
N PHE A 34 7.90 -19.32 8.65
CA PHE A 34 6.99 -18.18 8.71
C PHE A 34 7.70 -16.83 8.50
N ALA A 35 8.93 -16.67 9.00
CA ALA A 35 9.70 -15.44 8.82
C ALA A 35 9.94 -15.12 7.33
N GLY A 36 10.35 -16.10 6.53
CA GLY A 36 10.58 -15.92 5.08
C GLY A 36 9.30 -15.64 4.30
N VAL A 37 8.22 -16.37 4.62
CA VAL A 37 6.91 -16.17 3.97
C VAL A 37 6.34 -14.78 4.28
N LEU A 38 6.46 -14.33 5.53
CA LEU A 38 5.97 -13.00 5.93
C LEU A 38 6.72 -11.89 5.20
N GLY A 39 8.05 -11.96 5.12
CA GLY A 39 8.87 -10.98 4.40
C GLY A 39 8.50 -10.88 2.91
N ASN A 40 8.38 -12.01 2.22
CA ASN A 40 7.96 -12.04 0.81
C ASN A 40 6.50 -11.59 0.61
N SER A 41 5.62 -11.84 1.59
CA SER A 41 4.23 -11.37 1.54
C SER A 41 4.14 -9.84 1.64
N LYS A 42 4.93 -9.23 2.53
CA LYS A 42 5.06 -7.78 2.67
C LYS A 42 5.60 -7.14 1.39
N ARG A 43 6.71 -7.66 0.87
CA ARG A 43 7.28 -7.22 -0.42
C ARG A 43 6.24 -7.20 -1.54
N ARG A 44 5.53 -8.31 -1.73
CA ARG A 44 4.50 -8.44 -2.77
C ARG A 44 3.30 -7.54 -2.54
N ALA A 45 2.98 -7.24 -1.29
CA ALA A 45 1.92 -6.28 -0.96
C ALA A 45 2.33 -4.88 -1.40
N ASP A 46 3.56 -4.47 -1.11
CA ASP A 46 4.08 -3.14 -1.48
C ASP A 46 4.28 -3.00 -2.98
N GLU A 47 4.79 -4.02 -3.68
CA GLU A 47 4.87 -4.04 -5.15
C GLU A 47 3.48 -3.85 -5.80
N ARG A 48 2.43 -4.43 -5.20
CA ARG A 48 1.05 -4.23 -5.67
C ARG A 48 0.52 -2.85 -5.35
N THR A 49 0.82 -2.32 -4.16
CA THR A 49 0.42 -0.95 -3.78
C THR A 49 1.08 0.05 -4.73
N ALA A 50 2.35 -0.14 -5.08
CA ALA A 50 3.06 0.67 -6.06
C ALA A 50 2.40 0.62 -7.45
N ASP A 51 2.06 -0.58 -7.96
CA ASP A 51 1.32 -0.74 -9.22
C ASP A 51 -0.08 -0.10 -9.17
N GLN A 52 -0.75 -0.12 -8.02
CA GLN A 52 -2.01 0.61 -7.83
C GLN A 52 -1.82 2.12 -7.93
N ILE A 53 -0.80 2.68 -7.29
CA ILE A 53 -0.46 4.11 -7.38
C ILE A 53 -0.12 4.49 -8.82
N ALA A 54 0.71 3.70 -9.51
CA ALA A 54 1.07 3.94 -10.92
C ALA A 54 -0.16 3.98 -11.84
N LYS A 55 -1.10 3.04 -11.64
CA LYS A 55 -2.37 3.01 -12.37
C LYS A 55 -3.27 4.19 -12.06
N ALA A 56 -3.32 4.61 -10.80
CA ALA A 56 -4.10 5.79 -10.39
C ALA A 56 -3.56 7.07 -11.05
N ILE A 57 -2.24 7.28 -11.06
CA ILE A 57 -1.60 8.42 -11.74
C ILE A 57 -1.88 8.37 -13.24
N THR A 58 -1.72 7.20 -13.86
CA THR A 58 -2.02 7.00 -15.29
C THR A 58 -3.48 7.32 -15.61
N ALA A 59 -4.42 6.81 -14.80
CA ALA A 59 -5.85 7.07 -14.97
C ALA A 59 -6.18 8.55 -14.79
N TYR A 60 -5.58 9.20 -13.78
CA TYR A 60 -5.71 10.63 -13.56
C TYR A 60 -5.30 11.43 -14.80
N MET A 61 -4.07 11.24 -15.30
CA MET A 61 -3.56 11.98 -16.47
C MET A 61 -4.45 11.80 -17.71
N VAL A 62 -4.98 10.59 -17.91
CA VAL A 62 -5.84 10.28 -19.06
C VAL A 62 -7.22 10.91 -18.92
N ASP A 63 -7.79 10.92 -17.71
CA ASP A 63 -9.14 11.43 -17.48
C ASP A 63 -9.19 12.97 -17.43
N THR A 64 -8.21 13.59 -16.76
CA THR A 64 -8.17 15.04 -16.55
C THR A 64 -7.45 15.78 -17.67
N GLY A 65 -6.49 15.12 -18.34
CA GLY A 65 -5.57 15.77 -19.26
C GLY A 65 -4.44 16.55 -18.56
N ASP A 66 -4.40 16.54 -17.23
CA ASP A 66 -3.29 17.12 -16.44
C ASP A 66 -2.10 16.16 -16.48
N ILE A 67 -1.25 16.36 -17.47
CA ILE A 67 -0.01 15.59 -17.69
C ILE A 67 1.13 16.01 -16.77
N ASP A 68 0.98 17.10 -16.00
CA ASP A 68 2.00 17.62 -15.09
C ASP A 68 1.73 17.24 -13.63
N LEU A 69 0.53 16.72 -13.35
CA LEU A 69 0.00 16.45 -12.00
C LEU A 69 -0.14 17.74 -11.18
N SER A 70 -0.28 18.90 -11.82
CA SER A 70 -0.31 20.20 -11.15
C SER A 70 -1.55 20.38 -10.28
N GLU A 71 -2.70 19.80 -10.65
CA GLU A 71 -3.96 20.08 -9.94
C GLU A 71 -4.14 19.24 -8.66
N ILE A 72 -3.34 18.17 -8.52
CA ILE A 72 -3.31 17.26 -7.37
C ILE A 72 -2.07 17.42 -6.49
N ARG A 73 -1.09 18.24 -6.89
CA ARG A 73 0.11 18.53 -6.10
C ARG A 73 -0.06 19.85 -5.35
N ASP A 74 0.31 19.87 -4.08
CA ASP A 74 0.41 21.12 -3.34
C ASP A 74 1.71 21.85 -3.73
N ASP A 75 1.57 23.08 -4.24
CA ASP A 75 2.65 24.07 -4.46
C ASP A 75 3.87 23.58 -5.28
N GLY A 76 3.69 22.59 -6.16
CA GLY A 76 4.76 22.06 -7.00
C GLY A 76 5.86 21.30 -6.22
N SER A 77 5.59 20.86 -4.98
CA SER A 77 6.53 20.02 -4.24
C SER A 77 6.72 18.68 -4.96
N ASP A 78 7.96 18.22 -5.13
CA ASP A 78 8.28 16.87 -5.67
C ASP A 78 8.05 15.76 -4.63
N GLU A 79 7.19 16.04 -3.65
CA GLU A 79 6.89 15.14 -2.54
C GLU A 79 5.90 14.07 -3.00
N VAL A 80 6.24 12.82 -2.71
CA VAL A 80 5.41 11.66 -3.06
C VAL A 80 4.12 11.62 -2.25
N GLU A 81 4.14 12.17 -1.04
CA GLU A 81 3.00 12.24 -0.14
C GLU A 81 1.86 13.07 -0.75
N SER A 82 2.16 14.25 -1.31
CA SER A 82 1.16 15.14 -1.91
C SER A 82 0.47 14.50 -3.11
N VAL A 83 1.21 13.80 -3.98
CA VAL A 83 0.62 13.08 -5.11
C VAL A 83 -0.32 11.97 -4.64
N ILE A 84 0.10 11.18 -3.65
CA ILE A 84 -0.72 10.06 -3.15
C ILE A 84 -1.96 10.57 -2.43
N GLU A 85 -1.86 11.66 -1.66
CA GLU A 85 -3.01 12.30 -1.00
C GLU A 85 -3.95 12.95 -2.01
N GLY A 86 -3.43 13.70 -2.99
CA GLY A 86 -4.25 14.32 -4.03
C GLY A 86 -5.02 13.31 -4.89
N LEU A 87 -4.46 12.13 -5.14
CA LEU A 87 -5.18 11.03 -5.83
C LEU A 87 -6.35 10.46 -5.01
N GLN A 88 -6.39 10.70 -3.70
CA GLN A 88 -7.48 10.26 -2.82
C GLN A 88 -8.62 11.28 -2.74
N GLU A 89 -8.41 12.49 -3.25
CA GLU A 89 -9.41 13.56 -3.24
C GLU A 89 -10.29 13.55 -4.50
N GLU A 90 -11.48 14.13 -4.35
CA GLU A 90 -12.33 14.49 -5.48
C GLU A 90 -12.04 15.93 -5.88
N ILE A 91 -11.68 16.14 -7.15
CA ILE A 91 -11.40 17.48 -7.68
C ILE A 91 -12.44 17.88 -8.73
N TRP A 92 -12.60 19.19 -8.88
CA TRP A 92 -13.43 19.78 -9.94
C TRP A 92 -12.50 20.53 -10.87
N LEU A 93 -12.60 20.28 -12.17
CA LEU A 93 -11.85 21.00 -13.20
C LEU A 93 -12.82 21.69 -14.15
N ASP A 94 -12.52 22.92 -14.56
CA ASP A 94 -13.33 23.66 -15.53
C ASP A 94 -13.11 23.18 -16.97
N SER A 95 -13.73 23.86 -17.94
CA SER A 95 -13.59 23.53 -19.37
C SER A 95 -12.19 23.76 -19.95
N THR A 96 -11.32 24.47 -19.22
CA THR A 96 -9.91 24.70 -19.60
C THR A 96 -8.95 23.72 -18.92
N GLY A 97 -9.44 22.94 -17.96
CA GLY A 97 -8.65 21.94 -17.23
C GLY A 97 -8.05 22.48 -15.93
N GLU A 98 -8.42 23.68 -15.50
CA GLU A 98 -7.93 24.29 -14.25
C GLU A 98 -8.86 23.94 -13.06
N LYS A 99 -8.29 23.85 -11.85
CA LYS A 99 -9.05 23.60 -10.61
C LYS A 99 -10.18 24.62 -10.42
N ALA A 100 -11.39 24.08 -10.26
CA ALA A 100 -12.62 24.83 -10.12
C ALA A 100 -13.31 24.51 -8.79
N THR A 101 -14.30 25.32 -8.42
CA THR A 101 -15.19 25.01 -7.30
C THR A 101 -16.39 24.18 -7.78
N GLU A 102 -16.95 23.38 -6.88
CA GLU A 102 -18.20 22.67 -7.13
C GLU A 102 -19.30 23.63 -7.62
N GLY A 103 -19.96 23.26 -8.72
CA GLY A 103 -21.04 24.04 -9.31
C GLY A 103 -20.61 25.24 -10.17
N ALA A 104 -19.30 25.45 -10.39
CA ALA A 104 -18.83 26.43 -11.37
C ALA A 104 -19.29 26.03 -12.80
N GLU A 105 -19.53 27.03 -13.64
CA GLU A 105 -20.02 26.81 -15.00
C GLU A 105 -18.97 26.05 -15.83
N GLY A 106 -19.35 24.89 -16.37
CA GLY A 106 -18.44 24.02 -17.13
C GLY A 106 -17.53 23.13 -16.27
N ALA A 107 -17.65 23.18 -14.92
CA ALA A 107 -16.87 22.32 -14.04
C ALA A 107 -17.34 20.87 -14.09
N LYS A 108 -16.38 19.94 -14.20
CA LYS A 108 -16.59 18.50 -14.16
C LYS A 108 -15.81 17.89 -13.01
N LYS A 109 -16.44 16.91 -12.36
CA LYS A 109 -15.87 16.16 -11.24
C LYS A 109 -14.95 15.05 -11.73
N TYR A 110 -13.82 14.88 -11.05
CA TYR A 110 -12.83 13.84 -11.25
C TYR A 110 -12.40 13.22 -9.92
N GLY A 111 -11.91 11.98 -9.97
CA GLY A 111 -11.51 11.23 -8.78
C GLY A 111 -12.67 10.72 -7.91
N PRO A 112 -12.36 10.09 -6.76
CA PRO A 112 -10.99 9.79 -6.33
C PRO A 112 -10.40 8.62 -7.13
N TYR A 113 -9.09 8.61 -7.33
CA TYR A 113 -8.36 7.57 -8.06
C TYR A 113 -7.75 6.52 -7.13
N LEU A 114 -7.57 6.88 -5.86
CA LEU A 114 -7.15 6.01 -4.77
C LEU A 114 -8.16 6.06 -3.63
N THR A 115 -8.31 4.96 -2.89
CA THR A 115 -9.21 4.90 -1.72
C THR A 115 -8.53 4.11 -0.61
N PRO A 116 -8.29 4.71 0.57
CA PRO A 116 -7.75 4.01 1.72
C PRO A 116 -8.51 2.73 2.02
N LYS A 117 -7.77 1.65 2.31
CA LYS A 117 -8.36 0.34 2.62
C LYS A 117 -9.31 0.39 3.83
N ASP A 118 -9.03 1.30 4.75
CA ASP A 118 -9.76 1.45 6.01
C ASP A 118 -10.84 2.54 5.95
N GLY A 119 -11.03 3.20 4.79
CA GLY A 119 -12.00 4.29 4.62
C GLY A 119 -11.69 5.54 5.45
N SER A 120 -10.44 5.69 5.89
CA SER A 120 -9.94 6.89 6.57
C SER A 120 -9.92 8.09 5.62
N ASP A 121 -9.73 9.28 6.19
CA ASP A 121 -9.43 10.49 5.42
C ASP A 121 -8.18 10.27 4.53
N PRO A 122 -8.05 11.05 3.43
CA PRO A 122 -6.88 11.05 2.57
C PRO A 122 -5.58 11.11 3.39
N SER A 123 -4.71 10.12 3.20
CA SER A 123 -3.43 10.06 3.90
C SER A 123 -2.45 9.19 3.16
N TYR A 124 -1.19 9.63 3.08
CA TYR A 124 -0.09 8.81 2.59
C TYR A 124 0.09 7.51 3.42
N GLU A 125 -0.21 7.54 4.72
CA GLU A 125 0.08 6.44 5.64
C GLU A 125 -0.74 5.18 5.39
N ALA A 126 -1.90 5.33 4.73
CA ALA A 126 -2.69 4.20 4.25
C ALA A 126 -1.98 3.40 3.15
N TYR A 127 -0.95 3.98 2.51
CA TYR A 127 -0.19 3.42 1.40
C TYR A 127 1.28 3.15 1.74
N ALA A 128 1.77 3.60 2.90
CA ALA A 128 3.17 3.43 3.30
C ALA A 128 3.64 1.95 3.20
N PRO A 129 4.86 1.69 2.69
CA PRO A 129 5.40 0.33 2.56
C PRO A 129 5.47 -0.43 3.89
N GLN A 130 5.15 -1.72 3.86
CA GLN A 130 5.29 -2.63 5.01
C GLN A 130 6.52 -3.52 4.96
N TRP A 131 7.22 -3.52 3.82
CA TRP A 131 8.45 -4.24 3.56
C TRP A 131 9.59 -3.64 4.36
N ASP A 132 10.33 -4.53 5.03
CA ASP A 132 11.47 -4.19 5.86
C ASP A 132 12.43 -3.23 5.13
N LYS A 133 12.85 -2.18 5.83
CA LYS A 133 13.76 -1.12 5.34
C LYS A 133 13.27 -0.32 4.14
N HIS A 134 11.97 -0.31 3.83
CA HIS A 134 11.42 0.59 2.82
C HIS A 134 10.64 1.71 3.50
N LYS A 135 10.85 2.96 3.07
CA LYS A 135 10.24 4.15 3.71
C LYS A 135 9.28 4.92 2.82
N GLY A 136 9.21 4.58 1.54
CA GLY A 136 8.19 5.13 0.66
C GLY A 136 8.32 4.66 -0.77
N TYR A 137 7.87 5.50 -1.69
CA TYR A 137 7.88 5.22 -3.10
C TYR A 137 8.70 6.23 -3.87
N TYR A 138 9.17 5.82 -5.04
CA TYR A 138 9.73 6.68 -6.05
C TYR A 138 8.76 6.66 -7.24
N ILE A 139 8.31 7.84 -7.66
CA ILE A 139 7.32 7.98 -8.72
C ILE A 139 8.01 8.53 -9.95
N LYS A 140 8.02 7.74 -11.03
CA LYS A 140 8.41 8.18 -12.38
C LYS A 140 7.16 8.36 -13.21
N TYR A 141 7.04 9.44 -13.96
CA TYR A 141 5.98 9.59 -14.95
C TYR A 141 6.47 10.19 -16.26
N PHE A 142 5.81 9.76 -17.34
CA PHE A 142 6.14 10.07 -18.72
C PHE A 142 4.98 10.86 -19.32
N LYS A 143 5.18 12.16 -19.52
CA LYS A 143 4.15 13.10 -20.02
C LYS A 143 3.61 12.67 -21.38
N ASP A 144 4.50 12.35 -22.31
CA ASP A 144 4.14 11.99 -23.69
C ASP A 144 3.37 10.67 -23.79
N LEU A 145 3.58 9.77 -22.83
CA LEU A 145 2.97 8.45 -22.80
C LEU A 145 1.77 8.37 -21.85
N MET A 146 1.49 9.45 -21.10
CA MET A 146 0.54 9.48 -19.98
C MET A 146 0.66 8.22 -19.11
N LYS A 147 1.89 7.86 -18.73
CA LYS A 147 2.19 6.64 -18.00
C LYS A 147 3.00 6.95 -16.75
N ALA A 148 2.71 6.25 -15.66
CA ALA A 148 3.54 6.26 -14.46
C ALA A 148 4.15 4.88 -14.17
N ASP A 149 5.29 4.90 -13.48
CA ASP A 149 5.97 3.75 -12.88
C ASP A 149 6.32 4.12 -11.44
N VAL A 150 6.03 3.21 -10.51
CA VAL A 150 6.16 3.46 -9.08
C VAL A 150 6.85 2.27 -8.45
N GLU A 151 7.90 2.54 -7.67
CA GLU A 151 8.71 1.50 -7.05
C GLU A 151 8.88 1.80 -5.56
N PRO A 152 8.80 0.79 -4.67
CA PRO A 152 9.12 0.98 -3.26
C PRO A 152 10.61 1.25 -3.09
N VAL A 153 10.96 2.16 -2.17
CA VAL A 153 12.32 2.68 -2.00
C VAL A 153 12.92 2.23 -0.67
N GLU A 154 14.12 1.65 -0.75
CA GLU A 154 14.92 1.29 0.42
C GLU A 154 15.35 2.54 1.23
N GLU A 155 15.55 2.36 2.53
CA GLU A 155 15.94 3.40 3.47
C GLU A 155 17.26 4.08 3.03
N GLY A 156 17.19 5.38 2.77
CA GLY A 156 18.30 6.17 2.24
C GLY A 156 18.26 6.41 0.72
N GLY A 157 17.29 5.82 0.01
CA GLY A 157 16.97 6.18 -1.37
C GLY A 157 16.13 7.46 -1.48
N SER A 158 15.96 7.96 -2.70
CA SER A 158 15.18 9.17 -2.99
C SER A 158 13.67 8.89 -2.95
N LEU A 159 12.95 9.67 -2.14
CA LEU A 159 11.49 9.67 -2.05
C LEU A 159 10.94 10.88 -2.81
N GLU A 160 11.10 10.88 -4.13
CA GLU A 160 10.76 12.03 -4.98
C GLU A 160 9.91 11.61 -6.18
N VAL A 161 9.16 12.58 -6.69
CA VAL A 161 8.40 12.49 -7.93
C VAL A 161 9.24 13.06 -9.06
N LYS A 162 9.48 12.28 -10.12
CA LYS A 162 10.33 12.69 -11.24
C LYS A 162 9.64 12.54 -12.58
N VAL A 163 9.75 13.59 -13.39
CA VAL A 163 9.40 13.58 -14.81
C VAL A 163 10.55 12.94 -15.60
N GLU A 164 10.23 12.00 -16.48
CA GLU A 164 11.18 11.53 -17.49
C GLU A 164 10.63 11.71 -18.91
N GLU A 165 11.51 12.10 -19.84
CA GLU A 165 11.18 12.15 -21.27
C GLU A 165 11.12 10.70 -21.79
N GLY A 166 10.00 10.33 -22.42
CA GLY A 166 9.87 9.01 -23.03
C GLY A 166 10.76 8.92 -24.28
N THR A 167 11.63 7.91 -24.35
CA THR A 167 12.32 7.55 -25.60
C THR A 167 11.52 6.49 -26.36
#